data_AF-A0A1E8PN85-F1
#
_entry.id   AF-A0A1E8PN85-F1
#
_cell.length_a   1.000
_cell.length_b   1.000
_cell.length_c   1.000
_cell.angle_alpha   90.00
_cell.angle_beta   90.00
_cell.angle_gamma   90.00
#
_symmetry.space_group_name_H-M   'P 1'
#
loop_
_entity.id
_entity.type
_entity.pdbx_description
1 polymer ?
#
loop_
_entity_poly.entity_id
_entity_poly.type
_entity_poly.pdbx_seq_one_letter_code
_entity_poly.pdbx_strand_id
1 'polypeptide(L)' 'MKSGIFASSDLIQCYAPPNLLSVMPGNRVMLRSGGPEMTVCDIDEEGRAICQWLVDGTLHSYPFYLECLTCFGAR' A
#
# COMPACT_ATOMS: atom_id res chain seq x y z
N MET A 1 13.69 25.82 22.75
CA MET A 1 13.32 24.76 21.80
C MET A 1 11.90 25.04 21.33
N LYS A 2 11.71 25.52 20.10
CA LYS A 2 10.36 25.77 19.56
C LYS A 2 9.79 24.43 19.10
N SER A 3 8.73 23.97 19.76
CA SER A 3 7.87 22.90 19.26
C SER A 3 7.25 23.41 17.95
N GLY A 4 7.73 22.90 16.81
CA GLY A 4 7.22 23.26 15.50
C GLY A 4 5.89 22.57 15.27
N ILE A 5 4.80 23.31 15.41
CA ILE A 5 3.49 22.89 14.93
C ILE A 5 3.57 22.94 13.40
N PHE A 6 3.62 21.77 12.75
CA PHE A 6 3.60 21.69 11.29
C PHE A 6 2.18 21.95 10.79
N ALA A 7 2.06 22.84 9.81
CA ALA A 7 0.81 23.09 9.10
C ALA A 7 0.66 22.11 7.93
N SER A 8 -0.56 21.93 7.42
CA SER A 8 -0.80 21.11 6.23
C SER A 8 -0.05 21.59 4.99
N SER A 9 0.35 22.87 4.96
CA SER A 9 1.22 23.46 3.93
C SER A 9 2.67 23.01 4.01
N ASP A 10 3.11 22.48 5.15
CA ASP A 10 4.47 21.95 5.33
C ASP A 10 4.58 20.50 4.83
N LEU A 11 3.46 19.90 4.42
CA LEU A 11 3.43 18.57 3.82
C LEU A 11 3.90 18.65 2.36
N ILE A 12 4.94 17.90 2.03
CA ILE A 12 5.38 17.71 0.64
C ILE A 12 4.38 16.75 -0.03
N GLN A 13 3.68 17.23 -1.06
CA GLN A 13 2.83 16.38 -1.88
C GLN A 13 3.71 15.48 -2.75
N CYS A 14 3.89 14.23 -2.32
CA CYS A 14 4.61 13.23 -3.10
C CYS A 14 3.78 12.86 -4.35
N TYR A 15 4.08 13.49 -5.48
CA TYR A 15 3.53 13.16 -6.81
C TYR A 15 4.19 11.95 -7.47
N ALA A 16 5.11 11.27 -6.78
CA ALA A 16 5.57 9.98 -7.27
C ALA A 16 4.47 8.95 -6.97
N PRO A 17 3.85 8.30 -7.97
CA PRO A 17 3.16 7.04 -7.70
C PRO A 17 4.19 6.19 -6.95
N PRO A 18 3.87 5.68 -5.75
CA PRO A 18 4.82 4.92 -4.95
C PRO A 18 5.40 3.83 -5.85
N ASN A 19 6.67 4.00 -6.17
CA ASN A 19 7.41 3.02 -6.93
C ASN A 19 7.30 1.73 -6.10
N LEU A 20 6.74 0.68 -6.70
CA LEU A 20 6.56 -0.64 -6.06
C LEU A 20 7.85 -1.27 -5.55
N LEU A 21 9.00 -0.61 -5.78
CA LEU A 21 10.28 -0.88 -5.15
C LEU A 21 10.24 -0.83 -3.61
N SER A 22 9.20 -0.27 -2.97
CA SER A 22 9.09 -0.28 -1.51
C SER A 22 7.66 -0.45 -0.99
N VAL A 23 6.94 -1.48 -1.43
CA VAL A 23 5.73 -1.88 -0.70
C VAL A 23 6.14 -2.42 0.66
N MET A 24 5.57 -1.87 1.73
CA MET A 24 5.84 -2.26 3.10
C MET A 24 4.56 -2.74 3.79
N PRO A 25 4.66 -3.56 4.84
CA PRO A 25 3.52 -3.86 5.72
C PRO A 25 2.80 -2.59 6.17
N GLY A 26 1.47 -2.58 6.10
CA GLY A 26 0.60 -1.45 6.37
C GLY A 26 0.18 -0.67 5.12
N ASN A 27 0.83 -0.86 3.97
CA ASN A 27 0.45 -0.16 2.75
C ASN A 27 -0.88 -0.66 2.19
N ARG A 28 -1.73 0.28 1.76
CA ARG A 28 -2.97 0.00 1.02
C ARG A 28 -2.65 -0.13 -0.47
N VAL A 29 -2.96 -1.27 -1.04
CA VAL A 29 -2.65 -1.65 -2.42
C VAL A 29 -3.89 -2.19 -3.12
N MET A 30 -3.82 -2.30 -4.43
CA MET A 30 -4.81 -2.98 -5.26
C MET A 30 -4.08 -3.66 -6.41
N LEU A 31 -4.74 -4.60 -7.10
CA LEU A 31 -4.19 -5.17 -8.32
C LEU A 31 -4.19 -4.14 -9.45
N ARG A 32 -3.15 -4.16 -10.30
CA ARG A 32 -3.07 -3.31 -11.50
C ARG A 32 -4.23 -3.56 -12.47
N SER A 33 -4.74 -4.79 -12.53
CA SER A 33 -5.93 -5.14 -13.32
C SER A 33 -7.23 -4.53 -12.78
N GLY A 34 -7.20 -3.86 -11.63
CA GLY A 34 -8.37 -3.57 -10.82
C GLY A 34 -8.69 -4.71 -9.86
N GLY A 35 -9.48 -4.42 -8.83
CA GLY A 35 -9.82 -5.36 -7.78
C GLY A 35 -10.23 -4.67 -6.48
N PRO A 36 -10.47 -5.44 -5.40
CA PRO A 36 -10.73 -4.86 -4.09
C PRO A 36 -9.48 -4.16 -3.57
N GLU A 37 -9.72 -3.22 -2.66
CA GLU A 37 -8.67 -2.64 -1.84
C GLU A 37 -8.10 -3.71 -0.90
N MET A 38 -6.78 -3.81 -0.84
CA MET A 38 -6.04 -4.76 -0.01
C MET A 38 -5.03 -4.03 0.87
N THR A 39 -4.68 -4.64 1.99
CA THR A 39 -3.61 -4.16 2.89
C THR A 39 -2.48 -5.17 2.90
N VAL A 40 -1.24 -4.69 2.75
CA VAL A 40 -0.05 -5.54 2.85
C VAL A 40 0.20 -5.82 4.32
N CYS A 41 0.28 -7.09 4.70
CA CYS A 41 0.53 -7.49 6.07
C CYS A 41 1.98 -7.92 6.29
N ASP A 42 2.61 -8.49 5.26
CA ASP A 42 3.98 -8.98 5.34
C ASP A 42 4.60 -9.12 3.94
N ILE A 43 5.90 -9.39 3.89
CA ILE A 43 6.65 -9.73 2.66
C ILE A 43 7.31 -11.08 2.88
N ASP A 44 7.06 -12.03 2.00
CA ASP A 44 7.65 -13.37 2.10
C ASP A 44 9.12 -13.40 1.64
N GLU A 45 9.80 -14.54 1.86
CA GLU A 45 11.20 -14.73 1.49
C GLU A 45 11.47 -14.64 -0.03
N GLU A 46 10.43 -14.79 -0.85
CA GLU A 46 10.48 -14.66 -2.31
C GLU A 46 10.22 -13.22 -2.77
N GLY A 47 10.00 -12.28 -1.85
CA GLY A 47 9.72 -10.88 -2.13
C GLY A 47 8.28 -10.62 -2.59
N ARG A 48 7.34 -11.53 -2.33
CA ARG A 48 5.91 -11.32 -2.59
C ARG A 48 5.26 -10.66 -1.38
N ALA A 49 4.35 -9.73 -1.65
CA ALA A 49 3.58 -9.06 -0.61
C ALA A 49 2.37 -9.92 -0.23
N ILE A 50 2.29 -10.31 1.03
CA ILE A 50 1.12 -10.98 1.61
C ILE A 50 0.05 -9.92 1.83
N CYS A 51 -1.00 -9.96 1.00
CA CYS A 51 -2.07 -8.97 1.02
C CYS A 51 -3.34 -9.56 1.63
N GLN A 52 -4.01 -8.78 2.48
CA GLN A 52 -5.28 -9.12 3.09
C GLN A 52 -6.38 -8.14 2.69
N TRP A 53 -7.59 -8.65 2.49
CA TRP A 53 -8.76 -7.83 2.18
C TRP A 53 -10.05 -8.47 2.67
N LEU A 54 -11.08 -7.66 2.84
CA LEU A 54 -12.40 -8.11 3.28
C LEU A 54 -13.37 -8.13 2.09
N VAL A 55 -14.06 -9.25 1.90
CA VAL A 55 -15.20 -9.38 0.98
C VAL A 55 -16.35 -9.99 1.74
N ASP A 56 -17.50 -9.30 1.79
CA ASP A 56 -18.72 -9.77 2.46
C ASP A 56 -18.49 -10.25 3.91
N GLY A 57 -17.62 -9.55 4.64
CA GLY A 57 -17.27 -9.88 6.04
C GLY A 57 -16.28 -11.05 6.20
N THR A 58 -15.83 -11.65 5.10
CA THR A 58 -14.81 -12.71 5.11
C THR A 58 -13.43 -12.11 4.84
N LEU A 59 -12.46 -12.41 5.70
CA LEU A 59 -11.08 -12.00 5.52
C LEU A 59 -10.37 -12.96 4.57
N HIS A 60 -9.87 -12.43 3.47
CA HIS A 60 -9.03 -13.13 2.51
C HIS A 60 -7.57 -12.72 2.68
N SER A 61 -6.66 -13.64 2.38
CA SER A 61 -5.21 -13.42 2.43
C SER A 61 -4.55 -14.15 1.26
N TYR A 62 -3.73 -13.46 0.48
CA TYR A 62 -3.03 -14.07 -0.66
C TYR A 62 -1.71 -13.35 -0.97
N PRO A 63 -0.64 -14.09 -1.32
CA PRO A 63 0.63 -13.49 -1.74
C PRO A 63 0.56 -13.01 -3.20
N PHE A 64 1.00 -11.78 -3.45
CA PHE A 64 1.11 -11.23 -4.80
C PHE A 64 2.52 -10.74 -5.08
N TYR A 65 2.98 -10.92 -6.32
CA TYR A 65 4.19 -10.25 -6.78
C TYR A 65 3.98 -8.74 -6.78
N LEU A 66 5.00 -8.00 -6.32
CA LEU A 66 4.99 -6.54 -6.25
C LEU A 66 4.65 -5.91 -7.60
N GLU A 67 5.14 -6.49 -8.69
CA GLU A 67 4.84 -6.04 -10.06
C GLU A 67 3.36 -6.13 -10.46
N CYS A 68 2.53 -6.89 -9.75
CA CYS A 68 1.09 -7.01 -10.00
C CYS A 68 0.27 -6.00 -9.20
N LEU A 69 0.87 -5.37 -8.19
CA LEU A 69 0.22 -4.43 -7.30
C LEU A 69 0.34 -3.00 -7.83
N THR A 70 -0.48 -2.12 -7.29
CA THR A 70 -0.36 -0.67 -7.38
C THR A 70 -0.89 -0.08 -6.08
N CYS A 71 -0.44 1.10 -5.68
CA CYS A 71 -1.00 1.70 -4.46
C CYS A 71 -2.42 2.17 -4.69
N PHE A 72 -3.25 1.94 -3.68
CA PHE A 72 -4.64 2.35 -3.72
C PHE A 72 -4.71 3.89 -3.75
N GLY A 73 -5.43 4.43 -4.73
CA GLY A 73 -5.58 5.89 -4.90
C GLY A 73 -4.43 6.58 -5.62
N ALA A 74 -3.45 5.85 -6.17
CA ALA A 74 -2.51 6.42 -7.16
C ALA A 74 -3.31 6.75 -8.44
N ARG A 75 -3.62 8.04 -8.63
CA ARG A 75 -4.37 8.57 -9.76
C ARG A 75 -3.49 9.47 -10.60
#